data_AF-A0A7L4I3Y0-F1
#
_entry.id   AF-A0A7L4I3Y0-F1
#
_cell.length_a   1.000
_cell.length_b   1.000
_cell.length_c   1.000
_cell.angle_alpha   90.00
_cell.angle_beta   90.00
_cell.angle_gamma   90.00
#
_symmetry.space_group_name_H-M   'P 1'
#
loop_
_entity.id
_entity.type
_entity.pdbx_description
1 polymer ?
#
loop_
_entity_poly.entity_id
_entity_poly.type
_entity_poly.pdbx_seq_one_letter_code
_entity_poly.pdbx_strand_id
1 'polypeptide(L)'
;DEVLLALAEQLGTFTALVGGPEFVHCLLPPLESLATVEETVVRDKAVESLRAVSHEHTPADLEGHFVPLVKRLAGGDWFTSRTSACGLFSVCYPRVSSPVKAELRHEIIPMFSNLASDEQARGPWMPGSSVGDGGGPSPMPGSSPCPPRSQDSVRLLAVEACVSIAQLLPQEELEGLVMPTLRQAAEDKSWRVRYMVADKFTEV
;
A
#
# COMPACT_ATOMS: atom_id res chain seq x y z
N ASP A 1 -2.89 -8.49 -17.68
CA ASP A 1 -2.01 -7.57 -16.92
C ASP A 1 -1.37 -6.47 -17.76
N GLU A 2 -0.81 -6.76 -18.94
CA GLU A 2 -0.20 -5.72 -19.81
C GLU A 2 -1.16 -4.56 -20.16
N VAL A 3 -2.44 -4.85 -20.39
CA VAL A 3 -3.45 -3.81 -20.68
C VAL A 3 -3.67 -2.88 -19.48
N LEU A 4 -3.69 -3.43 -18.26
CA LEU A 4 -3.88 -2.64 -17.04
C LEU A 4 -2.64 -1.79 -16.74
N LEU A 5 -1.45 -2.33 -17.02
CA LEU A 5 -0.20 -1.61 -16.90
C LEU A 5 -0.17 -0.40 -17.85
N ALA A 6 -0.50 -0.62 -19.13
CA ALA A 6 -0.59 0.45 -20.12
C ALA A 6 -1.67 1.47 -19.74
N LEU A 7 -2.82 1.02 -19.22
CA LEU A 7 -3.87 1.91 -18.74
C LEU A 7 -3.39 2.80 -17.60
N ALA A 8 -2.72 2.23 -16.59
CA ALA A 8 -2.16 2.98 -15.46
C ALA A 8 -1.22 4.09 -15.97
N GLU A 9 -0.30 3.72 -16.88
CA GLU A 9 0.66 4.66 -17.47
C GLU A 9 0.00 5.80 -18.26
N GLN A 10 -0.99 5.48 -19.09
CA GLN A 10 -1.69 6.49 -19.88
C GLN A 10 -2.43 7.49 -18.97
N LEU A 11 -3.07 7.00 -17.91
CA LEU A 11 -3.79 7.85 -16.96
C LEU A 11 -2.87 8.87 -16.26
N GLY A 12 -1.58 8.56 -16.07
CA GLY A 12 -0.60 9.51 -15.51
C GLY A 12 -0.32 10.73 -16.39
N THR A 13 -0.56 10.63 -17.70
CA THR A 13 -0.32 11.73 -18.68
C THR A 13 -1.61 12.39 -19.16
N PHE A 14 -2.75 11.99 -18.62
CA PHE A 14 -4.08 12.40 -19.11
C PHE A 14 -4.54 13.78 -18.64
N THR A 15 -3.76 14.49 -17.83
CA THR A 15 -4.14 15.81 -17.27
C THR A 15 -4.59 16.81 -18.34
N ALA A 16 -3.87 16.91 -19.46
CA ALA A 16 -4.23 17.82 -20.54
C ALA A 16 -5.52 17.38 -21.27
N LEU A 17 -5.81 16.08 -21.29
CA LEU A 17 -6.96 15.50 -21.99
C LEU A 17 -8.25 15.55 -21.17
N VAL A 18 -8.15 15.66 -19.84
CA VAL A 18 -9.32 15.80 -18.94
C VAL A 18 -9.77 17.23 -18.72
N GLY A 19 -9.13 18.22 -19.36
CA GLY A 19 -9.48 19.64 -19.21
C GLY A 19 -8.54 20.42 -18.29
N GLY A 20 -7.36 19.87 -17.97
CA GLY A 20 -6.33 20.55 -17.20
C GLY A 20 -6.39 20.29 -15.69
N PRO A 21 -5.60 21.07 -14.90
CA PRO A 21 -5.43 20.87 -13.46
C PRO A 21 -6.73 20.91 -12.64
N GLU A 22 -7.75 21.66 -13.07
CA GLU A 22 -9.03 21.75 -12.35
C GLU A 22 -9.79 20.41 -12.32
N PHE A 23 -9.64 19.59 -13.36
CA PHE A 23 -10.36 18.32 -13.52
C PHE A 23 -9.49 17.09 -13.28
N VAL A 24 -8.24 17.29 -12.86
CA VAL A 24 -7.28 16.19 -12.65
C VAL A 24 -7.75 15.19 -11.58
N HIS A 25 -8.57 15.65 -10.62
CA HIS A 25 -9.16 14.81 -9.59
C HIS A 25 -10.07 13.69 -10.16
N CYS A 26 -10.60 13.85 -11.39
CA CYS A 26 -11.38 12.83 -12.09
C CYS A 26 -10.56 11.59 -12.47
N LEU A 27 -9.22 11.68 -12.48
CA LEU A 27 -8.32 10.56 -12.74
C LEU A 27 -8.06 9.70 -11.48
N LEU A 28 -8.42 10.20 -10.30
CA LEU A 28 -8.17 9.52 -9.03
C LEU A 28 -8.95 8.20 -8.90
N PRO A 29 -10.27 8.11 -9.19
CA PRO A 29 -11.00 6.84 -9.05
C PRO A 29 -10.46 5.67 -9.89
N PRO A 30 -10.15 5.80 -11.20
CA PRO A 30 -9.60 4.67 -11.96
C PRO A 30 -8.20 4.29 -11.49
N LEU A 31 -7.37 5.28 -11.12
CA LEU A 31 -6.04 5.01 -10.57
C LEU A 31 -6.09 4.36 -9.18
N GLU A 32 -7.05 4.73 -8.32
CA GLU A 32 -7.30 4.09 -7.03
C GLU A 32 -7.65 2.62 -7.21
N SER A 33 -8.52 2.29 -8.18
CA SER A 33 -8.85 0.91 -8.49
C SER A 33 -7.61 0.12 -8.94
N LEU A 34 -6.77 0.70 -9.80
CA LEU A 34 -5.54 0.05 -10.27
C LEU A 34 -4.50 -0.11 -9.15
N ALA A 35 -4.47 0.82 -8.19
CA ALA A 35 -3.59 0.78 -7.02
C ALA A 35 -3.98 -0.30 -6.00
N THR A 36 -5.14 -0.95 -6.14
CA THR A 36 -5.56 -2.07 -5.26
C THR A 36 -5.39 -3.45 -5.89
N VAL A 37 -5.04 -3.53 -7.18
CA VAL A 37 -4.84 -4.79 -7.92
C VAL A 37 -3.70 -5.62 -7.30
N GLU A 38 -3.86 -6.95 -7.33
CA GLU A 38 -2.88 -7.90 -6.76
C GLU A 38 -1.52 -7.84 -7.47
N GLU A 39 -1.54 -7.71 -8.80
CA GLU A 39 -0.36 -7.62 -9.66
C GLU A 39 0.50 -6.40 -9.28
N THR A 40 1.74 -6.66 -8.83
CA THR A 40 2.61 -5.63 -8.25
C THR A 40 3.03 -4.62 -9.31
N VAL A 41 3.34 -5.07 -10.53
CA VAL A 41 3.81 -4.19 -11.61
C VAL A 41 2.74 -3.17 -12.00
N VAL A 42 1.47 -3.59 -12.04
CA VAL A 42 0.33 -2.69 -12.32
C VAL A 42 0.15 -1.69 -11.19
N ARG A 43 0.23 -2.17 -9.94
CA ARG A 43 0.07 -1.33 -8.74
C ARG A 43 1.16 -0.27 -8.63
N ASP A 44 2.41 -0.65 -8.84
CA ASP A 44 3.56 0.26 -8.79
C ASP A 44 3.42 1.35 -9.86
N LYS A 45 2.95 0.98 -11.07
CA LYS A 45 2.70 1.95 -12.15
C LYS A 45 1.52 2.87 -11.85
N ALA A 46 0.48 2.36 -11.19
CA ALA A 46 -0.65 3.18 -10.74
C ALA A 46 -0.21 4.20 -9.67
N VAL A 47 0.63 3.79 -8.72
CA VAL A 47 1.23 4.68 -7.72
C VAL A 47 2.13 5.72 -8.38
N GLU A 48 2.98 5.35 -9.33
CA GLU A 48 3.79 6.29 -10.10
C GLU A 48 2.93 7.35 -10.81
N SER A 49 1.83 6.91 -11.42
CA SER A 49 0.89 7.78 -12.13
C SER A 49 0.12 8.70 -11.18
N LEU A 50 -0.29 8.19 -10.00
CA LEU A 50 -0.87 9.01 -8.94
C LEU A 50 0.10 10.05 -8.41
N ARG A 51 1.40 9.73 -8.29
CA ARG A 51 2.44 10.69 -7.90
C ARG A 51 2.58 11.79 -8.95
N ALA A 52 2.64 11.45 -10.23
CA ALA A 52 2.69 12.43 -11.32
C ALA A 52 1.46 13.36 -11.29
N VAL A 53 0.26 12.78 -11.21
CA VAL A 53 -1.01 13.51 -11.13
C VAL A 53 -1.08 14.38 -9.86
N SER A 54 -0.50 13.96 -8.74
CA SER A 54 -0.48 14.76 -7.51
C SER A 54 0.24 16.11 -7.70
N HIS A 55 1.25 16.19 -8.56
CA HIS A 55 1.99 17.43 -8.82
C HIS A 55 1.14 18.49 -9.54
N GLU A 56 0.16 18.05 -10.34
CA GLU A 56 -0.78 18.91 -11.06
C GLU A 56 -1.90 19.45 -10.15
N HIS A 57 -2.13 18.84 -8.98
CA HIS A 57 -3.14 19.32 -8.05
C HIS A 57 -2.73 20.63 -7.38
N THR A 58 -3.68 21.54 -7.20
CA THR A 58 -3.52 22.66 -6.28
C THR A 58 -3.48 22.16 -4.83
N PRO A 59 -2.88 22.90 -3.87
CA PRO A 59 -2.89 22.48 -2.45
C PRO A 59 -4.31 22.24 -1.90
N ALA A 60 -5.29 23.03 -2.35
CA ALA A 60 -6.69 22.87 -1.96
C ALA A 60 -7.31 21.58 -2.51
N ASP A 61 -7.06 21.26 -3.78
CA ASP A 61 -7.56 20.01 -4.39
C ASP A 61 -6.84 18.78 -3.82
N LEU A 62 -5.57 18.94 -3.47
CA LEU A 62 -4.78 17.90 -2.84
C LEU A 62 -5.39 17.53 -1.47
N GLU A 63 -5.74 18.52 -0.65
CA GLU A 63 -6.44 18.28 0.61
C GLU A 63 -7.88 17.79 0.41
N GLY A 64 -8.60 18.31 -0.59
CA GLY A 64 -10.01 17.99 -0.85
C GLY A 64 -10.25 16.61 -1.48
N HIS A 65 -9.33 16.12 -2.30
CA HIS A 65 -9.54 14.90 -3.09
C HIS A 65 -8.43 13.86 -2.91
N PHE A 66 -7.16 14.29 -2.96
CA PHE A 66 -6.02 13.36 -2.91
C PHE A 66 -5.80 12.78 -1.52
N VAL A 67 -5.86 13.61 -0.47
CA VAL A 67 -5.74 13.17 0.93
C VAL A 67 -6.82 12.14 1.28
N PRO A 68 -8.12 12.35 0.99
CA PRO A 68 -9.15 11.34 1.19
C PRO A 68 -8.87 10.02 0.47
N LEU A 69 -8.29 10.04 -0.74
CA LEU A 69 -7.88 8.82 -1.45
C LEU A 69 -6.79 8.08 -0.67
N VAL A 70 -5.76 8.79 -0.21
CA VAL A 70 -4.67 8.16 0.58
C VAL A 70 -5.24 7.55 1.87
N LYS A 71 -6.17 8.24 2.54
CA LYS A 71 -6.85 7.72 3.73
C LYS A 71 -7.67 6.46 3.43
N ARG A 72 -8.42 6.42 2.32
CA ARG A 72 -9.15 5.22 1.90
C ARG A 72 -8.21 4.06 1.60
N LEU A 73 -7.10 4.32 0.90
CA LEU A 73 -6.12 3.28 0.59
C LEU A 73 -5.46 2.74 1.86
N ALA A 74 -5.13 3.62 2.81
CA ALA A 74 -4.55 3.27 4.10
C ALA A 74 -5.52 2.48 5.00
N GLY A 75 -6.80 2.84 4.98
CA GLY A 75 -7.87 2.15 5.71
C GLY A 75 -8.45 0.94 4.99
N GLY A 76 -7.96 0.60 3.79
CA GLY A 76 -8.49 -0.49 2.99
C GLY A 76 -8.27 -1.87 3.64
N ASP A 77 -9.24 -2.77 3.44
CA ASP A 77 -9.22 -4.12 4.01
C ASP A 77 -8.02 -4.95 3.51
N TRP A 78 -7.60 -4.70 2.27
CA TRP A 78 -6.54 -5.43 1.58
C TRP A 78 -5.16 -4.82 1.80
N PHE A 79 -4.15 -5.67 2.05
CA PHE A 79 -2.77 -5.20 2.24
C PHE A 79 -2.22 -4.45 1.02
N THR A 80 -2.61 -4.84 -0.20
CA THR A 80 -2.17 -4.21 -1.45
C THR A 80 -2.53 -2.72 -1.49
N SER A 81 -3.74 -2.40 -1.03
CA SER A 81 -4.24 -1.04 -0.87
C SER A 81 -3.37 -0.24 0.10
N ARG A 82 -3.07 -0.83 1.25
CA ARG A 82 -2.26 -0.19 2.30
C ARG A 82 -0.83 0.06 1.83
N THR A 83 -0.22 -0.88 1.10
CA THR A 83 1.09 -0.72 0.45
C THR A 83 1.11 0.44 -0.54
N SER A 84 0.07 0.60 -1.36
CA SER A 84 -0.03 1.73 -2.28
C SER A 84 -0.08 3.07 -1.55
N ALA A 85 -0.79 3.15 -0.42
CA ALA A 85 -0.89 4.38 0.37
C ALA A 85 0.48 4.88 0.84
N CYS A 86 1.42 3.98 1.13
CA CYS A 86 2.80 4.31 1.53
C CYS A 86 3.51 5.16 0.46
N GLY A 87 3.38 4.72 -0.79
CA GLY A 87 3.98 5.39 -1.94
C GLY A 87 3.37 6.76 -2.23
N LEU A 88 2.20 7.07 -1.67
CA LEU A 88 1.50 8.34 -1.92
C LEU A 88 1.70 9.35 -0.79
N PHE A 89 1.98 8.89 0.43
CA PHE A 89 2.23 9.77 1.57
C PHE A 89 3.35 10.79 1.31
N SER A 90 4.44 10.32 0.68
CA SER A 90 5.61 11.17 0.40
C SER A 90 5.36 12.36 -0.51
N VAL A 91 4.38 12.27 -1.42
CA VAL A 91 4.08 13.36 -2.36
C VAL A 91 3.08 14.37 -1.81
N CYS A 92 2.15 13.94 -0.96
CA CYS A 92 1.15 14.83 -0.37
C CYS A 92 1.66 15.53 0.90
N TYR A 93 2.39 14.82 1.76
CA TYR A 93 2.75 15.31 3.10
C TYR A 93 3.47 16.68 3.11
N PRO A 94 4.43 16.99 2.21
CA PRO A 94 5.10 18.29 2.22
C PRO A 94 4.17 19.47 1.91
N ARG A 95 3.12 19.23 1.11
CA ARG A 95 2.30 20.27 0.44
C ARG A 95 0.97 20.55 1.12
N VAL A 96 0.57 19.73 2.08
CA VAL A 96 -0.64 19.95 2.88
C VAL A 96 -0.38 20.86 4.08
N SER A 97 -1.43 21.43 4.63
CA SER A 97 -1.43 22.30 5.79
C SER A 97 -1.04 21.55 7.08
N SER A 98 -0.52 22.28 8.07
CA SER A 98 -0.11 21.72 9.37
C SER A 98 -1.19 20.85 10.07
N PRO A 99 -2.49 21.20 10.10
CA PRO A 99 -3.50 20.33 10.70
C PRO A 99 -3.66 19.01 9.95
N VAL A 100 -3.63 19.04 8.62
CA VAL A 100 -3.72 17.82 7.79
C VAL A 100 -2.46 16.96 7.94
N LYS A 101 -1.27 17.56 8.08
CA LYS A 101 -0.05 16.81 8.41
C LYS A 101 -0.20 16.06 9.73
N ALA A 102 -0.78 16.70 10.76
CA ALA A 102 -1.01 16.05 12.05
C ALA A 102 -1.99 14.88 11.92
N GLU A 103 -3.11 15.05 11.20
CA GLU A 103 -4.05 13.95 10.93
C GLU A 103 -3.38 12.78 10.19
N LEU A 104 -2.67 13.09 9.10
CA LEU A 104 -2.01 12.05 8.32
C LEU A 104 -0.99 11.27 9.16
N ARG A 105 -0.25 11.94 10.06
CA ARG A 105 0.64 11.25 11.02
C ARG A 105 -0.14 10.30 11.93
N HIS A 106 -1.26 10.74 12.48
CA HIS A 106 -2.05 9.93 13.40
C HIS A 106 -2.80 8.77 12.72
N GLU A 107 -3.14 8.88 11.44
CA GLU A 107 -3.86 7.81 10.72
C GLU A 107 -2.92 6.83 10.03
N ILE A 108 -1.88 7.32 9.36
CA ILE A 108 -1.07 6.51 8.45
C ILE A 108 0.03 5.75 9.21
N ILE A 109 0.60 6.35 10.26
CA ILE A 109 1.71 5.72 11.00
C ILE A 109 1.26 4.48 11.79
N PRO A 110 0.13 4.49 12.53
CA PRO A 110 -0.35 3.28 13.20
C PRO A 110 -0.70 2.17 12.22
N MET A 111 -1.16 2.52 11.01
CA MET A 111 -1.41 1.55 9.94
C MET A 111 -0.14 0.80 9.53
N PHE A 112 1.03 1.45 9.55
CA PHE A 112 2.31 0.78 9.30
C PHE A 112 2.72 -0.21 10.37
N SER A 113 2.56 0.16 11.63
CA SER A 113 2.78 -0.77 12.75
C SER A 113 1.85 -1.97 12.63
N ASN A 114 0.61 -1.75 12.19
CA ASN A 114 -0.33 -2.83 11.91
C ASN A 114 0.12 -3.68 10.73
N LEU A 115 0.60 -3.11 9.61
CA LEU A 115 1.13 -3.89 8.47
C LEU A 115 2.33 -4.78 8.85
N ALA A 116 3.21 -4.29 9.73
CA ALA A 116 4.32 -5.07 10.25
C ALA A 116 3.87 -6.20 11.19
N SER A 117 2.69 -6.04 11.82
CA SER A 117 2.11 -6.99 12.77
C SER A 117 1.02 -7.90 12.18
N ASP A 118 0.44 -7.53 11.03
CA ASP A 118 -0.73 -8.16 10.43
C ASP A 118 -0.37 -9.56 9.92
N GLU A 119 -0.65 -10.57 10.73
CA GLU A 119 -0.99 -11.90 10.23
C GLU A 119 -2.40 -11.83 9.64
N GLN A 120 -2.59 -11.25 8.45
CA GLN A 120 -3.93 -11.26 7.86
C GLN A 120 -4.32 -12.70 7.52
N ALA A 121 -5.15 -13.25 8.39
CA ALA A 121 -5.63 -14.61 8.41
C ALA A 121 -6.50 -14.89 7.17
N ARG A 122 -6.14 -15.97 6.47
CA ARG A 122 -7.06 -17.00 5.95
C ARG A 122 -8.45 -16.47 5.56
N GLY A 123 -8.61 -16.01 4.33
CA GLY A 123 -9.88 -16.27 3.64
C GLY A 123 -10.06 -17.80 3.55
N PRO A 124 -11.26 -18.37 3.74
CA PRO A 124 -11.51 -19.77 3.41
C PRO A 124 -11.28 -19.91 1.91
N TRP A 125 -10.11 -20.39 1.51
CA TRP A 125 -9.91 -20.91 0.16
C TRP A 125 -10.83 -22.12 0.04
N MET A 126 -12.02 -21.93 -0.53
CA MET A 126 -12.86 -23.05 -0.93
C MET A 126 -12.07 -23.85 -1.97
N PRO A 127 -11.78 -25.14 -1.72
CA PRO A 127 -11.21 -25.98 -2.76
C PRO A 127 -12.31 -26.20 -3.80
N GLY A 128 -12.12 -25.61 -4.99
CA GLY A 128 -12.81 -26.00 -6.21
C GLY A 128 -14.33 -25.78 -6.22
N SER A 129 -14.78 -24.88 -7.08
CA SER A 129 -16.07 -25.07 -7.73
C SER A 129 -16.05 -26.40 -8.48
N SER A 130 -16.63 -27.45 -7.88
CA SER A 130 -17.22 -28.54 -8.64
C SER A 130 -18.72 -28.52 -8.38
N VAL A 131 -19.42 -27.71 -9.17
CA VAL A 131 -20.82 -27.96 -9.50
C VAL A 131 -20.84 -29.28 -10.28
N GLY A 132 -21.47 -30.31 -9.72
CA GLY A 132 -21.65 -31.58 -10.44
C GLY A 132 -21.84 -32.81 -9.55
N ASP A 133 -23.06 -32.95 -9.04
CA ASP A 133 -23.85 -34.18 -8.91
C ASP A 133 -23.31 -35.42 -8.13
N GLY A 134 -24.09 -35.81 -7.12
CA GLY A 134 -24.24 -37.21 -6.67
C GLY A 134 -23.07 -37.93 -5.99
N GLY A 135 -23.12 -38.05 -4.66
CA GLY A 135 -22.40 -39.08 -3.89
C GLY A 135 -21.35 -38.51 -2.93
N GLY A 136 -21.58 -38.68 -1.61
CA GLY A 136 -20.88 -37.96 -0.54
C GLY A 136 -19.36 -38.20 -0.44
N PRO A 137 -18.61 -37.28 0.21
CA PRO A 137 -17.16 -37.36 0.26
C PRO A 137 -16.69 -38.24 1.42
N SER A 138 -15.96 -39.31 1.09
CA SER A 138 -14.98 -39.89 1.99
C SER A 138 -13.70 -39.04 1.90
N PRO A 139 -13.16 -38.50 3.01
CA PRO A 139 -11.93 -37.71 2.95
C PRO A 139 -10.75 -38.63 2.64
N MET A 140 -10.10 -38.40 1.48
CA MET A 140 -8.85 -39.06 1.10
C MET A 140 -7.76 -38.81 2.16
N PRO A 141 -7.19 -39.85 2.80
CA PRO A 141 -6.05 -39.69 3.71
C PRO A 141 -4.79 -39.48 2.86
N GLY A 142 -4.33 -38.24 2.72
CA GLY A 142 -3.10 -37.96 1.97
C GLY A 142 -2.92 -36.53 1.45
N SER A 143 -3.92 -35.65 1.53
CA SER A 143 -3.70 -34.23 1.25
C SER A 143 -2.94 -33.61 2.42
N SER A 144 -1.62 -33.59 2.34
CA SER A 144 -0.80 -32.75 3.22
C SER A 144 -1.36 -31.32 3.16
N PRO A 145 -1.63 -30.67 4.31
CA PRO A 145 -2.01 -29.26 4.29
C PRO A 145 -0.89 -28.48 3.59
N CYS A 146 -1.21 -27.78 2.51
CA CYS A 146 -0.27 -26.85 1.89
C CYS A 146 0.25 -25.91 2.98
N PRO A 147 1.58 -25.78 3.16
CA PRO A 147 2.13 -24.92 4.19
C PRO A 147 1.62 -23.48 3.95
N PRO A 148 1.31 -22.72 5.02
CA PRO A 148 0.87 -21.34 4.87
C PRO A 148 1.92 -20.59 4.05
N ARG A 149 1.51 -19.94 2.95
CA ARG A 149 2.40 -19.06 2.18
C ARG A 149 2.98 -18.03 3.15
N SER A 150 4.30 -17.97 3.27
CA SER A 150 4.95 -17.02 4.16
C SER A 150 4.55 -15.61 3.74
N GLN A 151 3.88 -14.86 4.62
CA GLN A 151 3.55 -13.45 4.43
C GLN A 151 4.74 -12.52 4.71
N ASP A 152 5.96 -13.03 4.64
CA ASP A 152 7.19 -12.23 4.76
C ASP A 152 7.21 -11.12 3.70
N SER A 153 6.62 -11.35 2.52
CA SER A 153 6.47 -10.37 1.45
C SER A 153 5.72 -9.10 1.87
N VAL A 154 4.69 -9.19 2.73
CA VAL A 154 3.93 -8.02 3.21
C VAL A 154 4.75 -7.24 4.24
N ARG A 155 5.42 -7.94 5.14
CA ARG A 155 6.27 -7.32 6.17
C ARG A 155 7.52 -6.66 5.58
N LEU A 156 8.04 -7.19 4.48
CA LEU A 156 9.10 -6.56 3.69
C LEU A 156 8.67 -5.17 3.18
N LEU A 157 7.46 -5.07 2.63
CA LEU A 157 6.90 -3.81 2.12
C LEU A 157 6.67 -2.79 3.26
N ALA A 158 6.33 -3.26 4.45
CA ALA A 158 6.20 -2.38 5.62
C ALA A 158 7.53 -1.71 6.00
N VAL A 159 8.66 -2.43 5.89
CA VAL A 159 10.00 -1.86 6.15
C VAL A 159 10.33 -0.77 5.15
N GLU A 160 10.10 -1.01 3.85
CA GLU A 160 10.35 -0.01 2.80
C GLU A 160 9.48 1.25 2.98
N ALA A 161 8.24 1.07 3.41
CA ALA A 161 7.38 2.18 3.73
C ALA A 161 7.84 2.96 4.97
N CYS A 162 8.35 2.28 6.02
CA CYS A 162 8.92 2.94 7.18
C CYS A 162 10.09 3.86 6.81
N VAL A 163 10.97 3.43 5.89
CA VAL A 163 12.08 4.26 5.37
C VAL A 163 11.53 5.52 4.69
N SER A 164 10.53 5.35 3.81
CA SER A 164 9.93 6.46 3.07
C SER A 164 9.28 7.50 4.00
N ILE A 165 8.72 7.07 5.12
CA ILE A 165 8.11 7.96 6.13
C ILE A 165 9.17 8.61 7.00
N ALA A 166 10.22 7.86 7.37
CA ALA A 166 11.30 8.38 8.21
C ALA A 166 11.95 9.63 7.59
N GLN A 167 12.13 9.61 6.27
CA GLN A 167 12.70 10.73 5.51
C GLN A 167 11.84 12.01 5.51
N LEU A 168 10.56 11.91 5.89
CA LEU A 168 9.60 13.02 5.86
C LEU A 168 9.30 13.59 7.25
N LEU A 169 9.60 12.84 8.31
CA LEU A 169 9.32 13.22 9.68
C LEU A 169 10.53 13.90 10.32
N PRO A 170 10.30 14.86 11.23
CA PRO A 170 11.39 15.40 12.03
C PRO A 170 11.95 14.33 12.97
N GLN A 171 13.25 14.43 13.27
CA GLN A 171 13.98 13.42 14.05
C GLN A 171 13.38 13.17 15.45
N GLU A 172 12.77 14.20 16.04
CA GLU A 172 12.09 14.14 17.34
C GLU A 172 10.90 13.17 17.34
N GLU A 173 10.27 12.97 16.19
CA GLU A 173 9.06 12.13 16.05
C GLU A 173 9.38 10.70 15.62
N LEU A 174 10.54 10.47 15.00
CA LEU A 174 10.96 9.14 14.52
C LEU A 174 10.99 8.10 15.64
N GLU A 175 11.50 8.49 16.82
CA GLU A 175 11.64 7.61 17.97
C GLU A 175 10.28 7.11 18.49
N GLY A 176 9.26 7.98 18.47
CA GLY A 176 7.92 7.63 18.93
C GLY A 176 7.07 6.90 17.87
N LEU A 177 7.31 7.19 16.59
CA LEU A 177 6.38 6.83 15.51
C LEU A 177 6.90 5.70 14.60
N VAL A 178 8.19 5.69 14.28
CA VAL A 178 8.76 4.75 13.28
C VAL A 178 9.62 3.67 13.94
N MET A 179 10.41 4.04 14.97
CA MET A 179 11.33 3.14 15.63
C MET A 179 10.69 1.90 16.28
N PRO A 180 9.47 1.94 16.86
CA PRO A 180 8.82 0.73 17.37
C PRO A 180 8.63 -0.34 16.28
N THR A 181 8.18 0.08 15.10
CA THR A 181 7.95 -0.80 13.94
C THR A 181 9.27 -1.35 13.38
N LEU A 182 10.29 -0.50 13.26
CA LEU A 182 11.62 -0.93 12.79
C LEU A 182 12.30 -1.92 13.75
N ARG A 183 12.18 -1.71 15.06
CA ARG A 183 12.69 -2.65 16.07
C ARG A 183 12.00 -4.01 15.97
N GLN A 184 10.67 -4.00 15.82
CA GLN A 184 9.90 -5.23 15.61
C GLN A 184 10.33 -5.96 14.33
N ALA A 185 10.55 -5.23 13.22
CA ALA A 185 11.01 -5.81 11.97
C ALA A 185 12.45 -6.35 12.05
N ALA A 186 13.33 -5.72 12.84
CA ALA A 186 14.70 -6.18 13.06
C ALA A 186 14.74 -7.52 13.82
N GLU A 187 13.75 -7.77 14.69
CA GLU A 187 13.58 -9.01 15.46
C GLU A 187 12.58 -9.99 14.81
N ASP A 188 12.17 -9.75 13.56
CA ASP A 188 11.16 -10.56 12.87
C ASP A 188 11.59 -12.03 12.75
N LYS A 189 10.63 -12.95 12.81
CA LYS A 189 10.89 -14.40 12.64
C LYS A 189 11.48 -14.73 11.26
N SER A 190 11.09 -13.99 10.22
CA SER A 190 11.59 -14.16 8.85
C SER A 190 12.94 -13.49 8.67
N TRP A 191 13.94 -14.27 8.26
CA TRP A 191 15.28 -13.74 7.98
C TRP A 191 15.28 -12.71 6.84
N ARG A 192 14.32 -12.79 5.91
CA ARG A 192 14.21 -11.85 4.79
C ARG A 192 13.82 -10.46 5.28
N VAL A 193 12.90 -10.38 6.24
CA VAL A 193 12.49 -9.11 6.85
C VAL A 193 13.66 -8.49 7.60
N ARG A 194 14.38 -9.28 8.41
CA ARG A 194 15.59 -8.82 9.09
C ARG A 194 16.69 -8.36 8.12
N TYR A 195 16.88 -9.09 7.02
CA TYR A 195 17.80 -8.71 5.95
C TYR A 195 17.41 -7.37 5.34
N MET A 196 16.13 -7.14 5.04
CA MET A 196 15.65 -5.88 4.46
C MET A 196 15.90 -4.69 5.39
N VAL A 197 15.71 -4.85 6.70
CA VAL A 197 16.07 -3.81 7.68
C VAL A 197 17.57 -3.49 7.62
N ALA A 198 18.42 -4.52 7.49
CA ALA A 198 19.86 -4.33 7.38
C ALA A 198 20.27 -3.67 6.04
N ASP A 199 19.66 -4.07 4.94
CA ASP A 199 19.87 -3.52 3.59
C ASP A 199 19.51 -2.03 3.52
N LYS A 200 18.42 -1.66 4.20
CA LYS A 200 17.90 -0.29 4.27
C LYS A 200 18.43 0.54 5.45
N PHE A 201 19.33 0.00 6.26
CA PHE A 201 19.77 0.64 7.50
C PHE A 201 20.45 2.01 7.29
N THR A 202 21.10 2.21 6.15
CA THR A 202 21.75 3.49 5.82
C THR A 202 20.79 4.56 5.29
N GLU A 203 19.56 4.19 4.95
CA GLU A 203 18.55 5.08 4.38
C GLU A 203 17.59 5.67 5.43
N VAL A 204 17.68 5.19 6.68
CA VAL A 204 16.87 5.58 7.85
C VAL A 204 17.57 6.65 8.68
#